data_AF-A0A5E4Q6M9-F1
#
_entry.id   AF-A0A5E4Q6M9-F1
#
_cell.length_a   1.000
_cell.length_b   1.000
_cell.length_c   1.000
_cell.angle_alpha   90.00
_cell.angle_beta   90.00
_cell.angle_gamma   90.00
#
_symmetry.space_group_name_H-M   'P 1'
#
loop_
_entity.id
_entity.type
_entity.pdbx_description
1 polymer ?
#
loop_
_entity_poly.entity_id
_entity_poly.type
_entity_poly.pdbx_seq_one_letter_code
_entity_poly.pdbx_strand_id
1 'polypeptide(L)' 'MVSVFEEKYNYDWNLFLADLGGSVGFLLGLSVIGVINILYNVWWEVLKPLLCWRRHRNSSAGLSDTTLDAKSERNHVY' A
#
# COMPACT_ATOMS: atom_id res chain seq x y z
N MET A 1 59.12 -8.74 11.03
CA MET A 1 57.66 -8.94 11.27
C MET A 1 56.95 -7.92 10.41
N VAL A 2 56.19 -8.36 9.39
CA VAL A 2 55.46 -7.46 8.49
C VAL A 2 54.06 -7.30 9.07
N SER A 3 53.69 -6.09 9.47
CA SER A 3 52.34 -5.77 9.92
C SER A 3 51.42 -5.75 8.71
N VAL A 4 50.57 -6.77 8.58
CA VAL A 4 49.48 -6.76 7.61
C VAL A 4 48.43 -5.77 8.13
N PHE A 5 48.33 -4.62 7.48
CA PHE A 5 47.25 -3.67 7.74
C PHE A 5 45.98 -4.21 7.09
N GLU A 6 45.09 -4.75 7.92
CA GLU A 6 43.75 -5.12 7.49
C GLU A 6 42.86 -3.87 7.64
N GLU A 7 42.46 -3.29 6.51
CA GLU A 7 41.50 -2.19 6.50
C GLU A 7 40.14 -2.74 6.94
N LYS A 8 39.83 -2.57 8.23
CA LYS A 8 38.51 -2.89 8.76
C LYS A 8 37.60 -1.70 8.53
N TYR A 9 36.58 -1.88 7.71
CA TYR A 9 35.48 -0.94 7.59
C TYR A 9 34.84 -0.77 8.97
N ASN A 10 35.17 0.31 9.67
CA ASN A 10 34.70 0.58 11.03
C ASN A 10 33.26 1.14 11.04
N TYR A 11 32.68 1.37 9.86
CA TYR A 11 31.34 1.90 9.70
C TYR A 11 30.47 0.89 8.96
N ASP A 12 29.83 0.03 9.74
CA ASP A 12 28.86 -0.94 9.24
C ASP A 12 27.48 -0.29 9.11
N TRP A 13 26.65 -0.86 8.24
CA TRP A 13 25.23 -0.52 8.13
C TRP A 13 24.50 -0.57 9.48
N ASN A 14 24.95 -1.44 10.38
CA ASN A 14 24.40 -1.55 11.72
C ASN A 14 24.70 -0.31 12.57
N LEU A 15 25.92 0.23 12.49
CA LEU A 15 26.31 1.43 13.23
C LEU A 15 25.60 2.67 12.67
N PHE A 16 25.47 2.75 11.35
CA PHE A 16 24.66 3.78 10.69
C PHE A 16 23.19 3.78 11.15
N LEU A 17 22.56 2.60 11.17
CA LEU A 17 21.18 2.47 11.65
C LEU A 17 21.04 2.81 13.13
N ALA A 18 22.03 2.47 13.95
CA ALA A 18 22.03 2.77 15.38
C ALA A 18 22.09 4.29 15.63
N ASP A 19 22.99 5.00 14.95
CA ASP A 19 23.13 6.46 15.07
C ASP A 19 21.87 7.20 14.59
N LEU A 20 21.29 6.74 13.48
CA LEU A 20 20.09 7.32 12.89
C LEU A 20 18.85 7.02 13.74
N GLY A 21 18.65 5.75 14.15
CA GLY A 21 17.53 5.34 14.99
C GLY A 21 17.57 5.97 16.39
N GLY A 22 18.76 6.10 16.98
CA GLY A 22 18.95 6.78 18.27
C GLY A 22 18.62 8.27 18.19
N SER A 23 19.14 8.97 17.19
CA SER A 23 18.93 10.43 17.04
C SER A 23 17.50 10.77 16.61
N VAL A 24 16.94 10.05 15.63
CA VAL A 24 15.57 10.26 15.14
C VAL A 24 14.54 9.85 16.21
N GLY A 25 14.77 8.73 16.89
CA GLY A 25 13.92 8.26 17.99
C GLY A 25 13.93 9.19 19.20
N PHE A 26 15.10 9.77 19.54
CA PHE A 26 15.24 10.75 20.61
C PHE A 26 14.58 12.10 20.28
N LEU A 27 14.82 12.64 19.08
CA LEU A 27 14.34 13.98 18.71
C LEU A 27 12.84 14.05 18.41
N LEU A 28 12.26 13.02 17.80
CA LEU A 28 10.83 13.00 17.49
C LEU A 28 9.98 12.47 18.65
N GLY A 29 10.61 11.91 19.69
CA GLY A 29 9.90 11.18 20.76
C GLY A 29 9.08 10.00 20.24
N LEU A 30 9.31 9.61 18.97
CA LEU A 30 8.62 8.53 18.30
C LEU A 30 9.22 7.23 18.80
N SER A 31 8.51 6.62 19.75
CA SER A 31 8.75 5.24 20.13
C SER A 31 8.54 4.31 18.93
N VAL A 32 9.25 3.18 18.92
CA VAL A 32 9.12 2.11 17.91
C VAL A 32 7.65 1.72 17.69
N ILE A 33 6.85 1.74 18.76
CA ILE A 33 5.40 1.48 18.73
C ILE A 33 4.64 2.52 17.87
N GLY A 34 5.03 3.80 17.93
CA GLY A 34 4.43 4.86 17.12
C GLY A 34 4.73 4.70 15.64
N VAL A 35 5.97 4.32 15.30
CA VAL A 35 6.38 4.06 13.91
C VAL A 35 5.62 2.87 13.33
N ILE A 36 5.47 1.78 14.10
CA ILE A 36 4.69 0.60 13.69
C ILE A 36 3.22 0.96 13.43
N ASN A 37 2.63 1.83 14.26
CA ASN A 37 1.23 2.24 14.10
C ASN A 37 1.03 3.10 12.83
N ILE A 38 1.96 4.00 12.52
CA ILE A 38 1.93 4.78 11.27
C ILE A 38 2.09 3.86 10.05
N LEU A 39 3.06 2.94 10.09
CA LEU A 39 3.29 1.95 9.04
C LEU A 39 2.04 1.09 8.80
N TYR A 40 1.38 0.62 9.86
CA TYR A 40 0.15 -0.17 9.75
C TYR A 40 -0.96 0.60 9.04
N ASN A 41 -1.20 1.86 9.44
CA ASN A 41 -2.25 2.68 8.84
C ASN A 41 -1.95 3.00 7.37
N VAL A 42 -0.71 3.38 7.05
CA VAL A 42 -0.29 3.63 5.65
C VAL A 42 -0.42 2.36 4.82
N TRP A 43 0.02 1.22 5.35
CA TRP A 43 -0.08 -0.07 4.68
C TRP A 43 -1.54 -0.45 4.40
N TRP A 44 -2.43 -0.27 5.38
CA TRP A 44 -3.86 -0.53 5.22
C TRP A 44 -4.50 0.35 4.14
N GLU A 45 -4.20 1.66 4.13
CA GLU A 45 -4.71 2.57 3.10
C GLU A 45 -4.15 2.26 1.71
N VAL A 46 -2.92 1.75 1.60
CA VAL A 46 -2.33 1.32 0.32
C VAL A 46 -2.90 -0.03 -0.15
N LEU A 47 -3.25 -0.95 0.77
CA LEU A 47 -3.86 -2.23 0.41
C LEU A 47 -5.34 -2.11 0.01
N LYS A 48 -6.11 -1.19 0.61
CA LYS A 48 -7.52 -0.96 0.26
C LYS A 48 -7.79 -0.79 -1.24
N PRO A 49 -7.09 0.10 -1.98
CA PRO A 49 -7.34 0.28 -3.41
C PRO A 49 -7.01 -0.98 -4.22
N LEU A 50 -6.02 -1.78 -3.79
CA LEU A 50 -5.69 -3.06 -4.42
C LEU A 50 -6.78 -4.12 -4.21
N LEU A 51 -7.44 -4.15 -3.04
CA LEU A 51 -8.53 -5.10 -2.77
C LEU A 51 -9.87 -4.68 -3.41
N CYS A 52 -10.18 -3.38 -3.45
CA CYS A 52 -11.45 -2.89 -4.03
C CYS A 52 -11.50 -2.96 -5.57
N TRP A 53 -10.36 -2.86 -6.26
CA TRP A 53 -10.35 -2.93 -7.73
C TRP A 53 -10.83 -4.29 -8.26
N ARG A 54 -10.59 -5.38 -7.52
CA ARG A 54 -10.91 -6.74 -7.99
C ARG A 54 -12.40 -7.09 -7.96
N ARG A 55 -13.27 -6.22 -7.44
CA ARG A 55 -14.71 -6.50 -7.24
C ARG A 55 -15.61 -5.95 -8.36
N HIS A 56 -15.18 -4.97 -9.16
CA HIS A 56 -16.08 -4.20 -10.04
C HIS A 56 -16.23 -4.72 -11.49
N ARG A 57 -15.86 -5.98 -11.80
CA ARG A 57 -16.02 -6.52 -13.17
C ARG A 57 -17.23 -7.43 -13.41
N ASN A 58 -18.04 -7.73 -12.38
CA ASN A 58 -19.12 -8.72 -12.50
C ASN A 58 -20.55 -8.15 -12.49
N SER A 59 -20.76 -6.84 -12.37
CA SER A 59 -22.13 -6.26 -12.27
C SER A 59 -22.68 -5.63 -13.55
N SER A 60 -21.93 -5.61 -14.66
CA SER A 60 -22.33 -4.88 -15.88
C SER A 60 -22.98 -5.75 -16.96
N ALA A 61 -23.20 -7.04 -16.72
CA ALA A 61 -23.74 -7.96 -17.74
C ALA A 61 -25.27 -8.20 -17.63
N GLY A 62 -25.99 -7.53 -16.72
CA GLY A 62 -27.39 -7.88 -16.40
C GLY A 62 -28.47 -6.83 -16.71
N LEU A 63 -28.16 -5.71 -17.37
CA LEU A 63 -29.10 -4.59 -17.56
C LEU A 63 -29.32 -4.22 -19.04
N SER A 64 -29.34 -5.20 -19.94
CA SER A 64 -29.69 -5.00 -21.35
C SER A 64 -31.06 -5.57 -21.73
N ASP A 65 -31.59 -6.55 -20.99
CA ASP A 65 -32.67 -7.38 -21.55
C ASP A 65 -34.09 -6.84 -21.30
N THR A 66 -34.29 -5.91 -20.35
CA THR A 66 -35.64 -5.40 -20.04
C THR A 66 -36.10 -4.22 -20.89
N THR A 67 -35.24 -3.68 -21.76
CA THR A 67 -35.57 -2.48 -22.55
C THR A 67 -36.11 -2.78 -23.95
N LEU A 68 -36.06 -4.04 -24.39
CA LEU A 68 -36.59 -4.44 -25.70
C LEU A 68 -38.09 -4.78 -25.66
N ASP A 69 -38.61 -5.23 -24.52
CA ASP A 69 -40.05 -5.54 -24.38
C ASP A 69 -40.92 -4.27 -24.29
N ALA A 70 -40.43 -3.22 -23.62
CA ALA A 70 -41.19 -1.97 -23.44
C ALA A 70 -41.28 -1.10 -24.72
N LYS A 71 -40.49 -1.41 -25.76
CA LYS A 71 -40.51 -0.66 -27.03
C LYS A 71 -41.35 -1.36 -28.11
N SER A 72 -41.64 -2.65 -27.96
CA SER A 72 -42.45 -3.41 -28.93
C SER A 72 -43.95 -3.15 -28.80
N GLU A 73 -44.47 -2.84 -27.61
CA GLU A 73 -45.91 -2.54 -27.42
C GLU A 73 -46.32 -1.15 -27.93
N ARG A 74 -45.38 -0.20 -28.10
CA ARG A 74 -45.70 1.16 -28.55
C ARG A 74 -45.82 1.34 -30.07
N ASN A 75 -45.49 0.33 -30.87
CA ASN A 75 -45.53 0.43 -32.34
C ASN A 75 -46.73 -0.29 -32.98
N HIS A 76 -47.67 -0.85 -32.20
CA HIS A 76 -48.85 -1.56 -32.72
C HIS A 76 -50.16 -0.74 -32.59
N VAL A 77 -50.05 0.58 -32.49
CA VAL A 77 -51.19 1.51 -32.45
C VAL A 77 -50.96 2.62 -33.48
N TYR A 78 -50.92 2.28 -34.76
CA TYR A 78 -51.23 3.16 -35.90
C TYR A 78 -51.65 2.31 -37.09
#